data_AF-A0A7Y9IET4-F1
#
_entry.id   AF-A0A7Y9IET4-F1
#
_cell.length_a   1.000
_cell.length_b   1.000
_cell.length_c   1.000
_cell.angle_alpha   90.00
_cell.angle_beta   90.00
_cell.angle_gamma   90.00
#
_symmetry.space_group_name_H-M   'P 1'
#
loop_
_entity.id
_entity.type
_entity.pdbx_description
1 polymer ?
#
loop_
_entity_poly.entity_id
_entity_poly.type
_entity_poly.pdbx_seq_one_letter_code
_entity_poly.pdbx_strand_id
1 'polypeptide(L)'
;MHRWIPWVMIGCSIVHIGLGLLDPPWPGVLADGVINSVQSIDRVASLWFMVAGLAFLSLGLVTRRMVRLTGRVPAEAGWGLIAIGLVIVLLRPLDGGWIPLVVGVLTLIAAARTGESAKTRSVITTP
;
A
#
# COMPACT_ATOMS: atom_id res chain seq x y z
N MET A 1 -15.27 3.77 13.02
CA MET A 1 -15.08 2.47 12.33
C MET A 1 -13.91 2.51 11.31
N HIS A 2 -12.79 3.18 11.60
CA HIS A 2 -11.74 3.49 10.59
C HIS A 2 -10.50 2.58 10.66
N ARG A 3 -10.56 1.49 11.43
CA ARG A 3 -9.41 0.62 11.72
C ARG A 3 -9.09 -0.39 10.61
N TRP A 4 -9.91 -0.46 9.55
CA TRP A 4 -9.77 -1.46 8.49
C TRP A 4 -8.78 -1.04 7.39
N ILE A 5 -8.54 0.26 7.19
CA ILE A 5 -7.65 0.77 6.13
C ILE A 5 -6.22 0.20 6.23
N PRO A 6 -5.57 0.18 7.41
CA PRO A 6 -4.27 -0.46 7.54
C PRO A 6 -4.29 -1.96 7.19
N TRP A 7 -5.40 -2.64 7.45
CA TRP A 7 -5.56 -4.06 7.11
C TRP A 7 -5.75 -4.28 5.62
N VAL A 8 -6.38 -3.35 4.90
CA VAL A 8 -6.45 -3.39 3.43
C VAL A 8 -5.04 -3.28 2.85
N MET A 9 -4.24 -2.33 3.32
CA MET A 9 -2.83 -2.18 2.89
C MET A 9 -2.02 -3.45 3.18
N ILE A 10 -2.18 -4.04 4.36
CA ILE A 10 -1.52 -5.31 4.73
C ILE A 10 -2.05 -6.47 3.86
N GLY A 11 -3.35 -6.55 3.60
CA GLY A 11 -3.93 -7.56 2.71
C GLY A 11 -3.36 -7.46 1.30
N CYS A 12 -3.30 -6.25 0.74
CA CYS A 12 -2.64 -5.99 -0.54
C CYS A 12 -1.17 -6.42 -0.53
N SER A 13 -0.45 -6.19 0.57
CA SER A 13 0.94 -6.63 0.70
C SER A 13 1.10 -8.15 0.61
N ILE A 14 0.22 -8.90 1.29
CA ILE A 14 0.24 -10.37 1.29
C ILE A 14 -0.02 -10.87 -0.12
N VAL A 15 -1.00 -10.30 -0.82
CA VAL A 15 -1.30 -10.66 -2.21
C VAL A 15 -0.10 -10.41 -3.11
N HIS A 16 0.53 -9.23 -3.04
CA HIS A 16 1.68 -8.91 -3.89
C HIS A 16 2.89 -9.80 -3.60
N ILE A 17 3.21 -10.03 -2.32
CA ILE A 17 4.29 -10.96 -1.94
C ILE A 17 3.97 -12.38 -2.41
N GLY A 18 2.73 -12.83 -2.21
CA GLY A 18 2.27 -14.15 -2.65
C GLY A 18 2.38 -14.33 -4.16
N LEU A 19 1.90 -13.36 -4.96
CA LEU A 19 2.02 -13.39 -6.42
C LEU A 19 3.49 -13.38 -6.86
N GLY A 20 4.32 -12.55 -6.24
CA GLY A 20 5.76 -12.53 -6.52
C GLY A 20 6.44 -13.86 -6.23
N LEU A 21 5.99 -14.62 -5.23
CA LEU A 21 6.54 -15.93 -4.87
C LEU A 21 6.00 -17.10 -5.72
N LEU A 22 4.74 -17.03 -6.16
CA LEU A 22 4.07 -18.13 -6.86
C LEU A 22 4.45 -18.25 -8.34
N ASP A 23 4.89 -17.16 -8.97
CA ASP A 23 5.43 -17.17 -10.34
C ASP A 23 6.97 -17.33 -10.28
N PRO A 24 7.57 -18.52 -10.50
CA PRO A 24 8.79 -18.90 -9.79
C PRO A 24 10.06 -18.89 -10.67
N PRO A 25 10.82 -17.79 -10.70
CA PRO A 25 12.22 -17.84 -11.10
C PRO A 25 13.18 -17.97 -9.91
N TRP A 26 12.67 -17.95 -8.67
CA TRP A 26 13.48 -17.87 -7.44
C TRP A 26 14.50 -19.00 -7.25
N PRO A 27 14.21 -20.28 -7.56
CA PRO A 27 15.23 -21.32 -7.51
C PRO A 27 16.40 -21.03 -8.45
N GLY A 28 16.11 -20.51 -9.65
CA GLY A 28 17.14 -20.08 -10.61
C GLY A 28 17.92 -18.86 -10.12
N VAL A 29 17.24 -17.86 -9.53
CA VAL A 29 17.87 -16.68 -8.91
C VAL A 29 18.85 -17.08 -7.80
N LEU A 30 18.49 -18.09 -6.99
CA LEU A 30 19.35 -18.60 -5.93
C LEU A 30 20.54 -19.39 -6.50
N ALA A 31 20.32 -20.20 -7.53
CA ALA A 31 21.36 -20.98 -8.20
C ALA A 31 22.38 -20.10 -8.93
N ASP A 32 21.93 -19.01 -9.56
CA ASP A 32 22.77 -18.07 -10.30
C ASP A 32 23.49 -17.05 -9.38
N GLY A 33 23.16 -17.06 -8.08
CA GLY A 33 23.59 -16.07 -7.10
C GLY A 33 22.65 -14.85 -7.04
N VAL A 34 22.34 -14.35 -5.84
CA VAL A 34 21.28 -13.33 -5.66
C VAL A 34 21.64 -11.96 -6.25
N ILE A 35 22.92 -11.63 -6.35
CA ILE A 35 23.39 -10.34 -6.86
C ILE A 35 23.38 -10.37 -8.40
N ASN A 36 22.72 -9.39 -9.02
CA ASN A 36 22.68 -9.18 -10.47
C ASN A 36 22.03 -10.33 -11.29
N SER A 37 21.27 -11.23 -10.68
CA SER A 37 20.63 -12.38 -11.37
C SER A 37 19.22 -12.13 -11.88
N VAL A 38 18.61 -10.99 -11.56
CA VAL A 38 17.26 -10.62 -12.03
C VAL A 38 17.37 -9.88 -13.38
N GLN A 39 17.59 -10.63 -14.46
CA GLN A 39 17.80 -10.06 -15.80
C GLN A 39 16.65 -10.36 -16.79
N SER A 40 15.97 -11.50 -16.62
CA SER A 40 14.81 -11.86 -17.44
C SER A 40 13.57 -11.08 -17.03
N ILE A 41 12.68 -10.80 -17.98
CA ILE A 41 11.41 -10.10 -17.75
C ILE A 41 10.60 -10.73 -16.60
N ASP A 42 10.53 -12.07 -16.54
CA ASP A 42 9.76 -12.78 -15.52
C ASP A 42 10.34 -12.56 -14.10
N ARG A 43 11.67 -12.63 -13.97
CA ARG A 43 12.39 -12.27 -12.73
C ARG A 43 12.12 -10.83 -12.31
N VAL A 44 12.17 -9.89 -13.26
CA VAL A 44 11.90 -8.48 -12.99
C VAL A 44 10.46 -8.26 -12.53
N ALA A 45 9.49 -8.95 -13.14
CA ALA A 45 8.09 -8.90 -12.74
C ALA A 45 7.88 -9.45 -11.32
N SER A 46 8.42 -10.63 -11.01
CA SER A 46 8.33 -11.21 -9.65
C SER A 46 9.00 -10.33 -8.60
N LEU A 47 10.15 -9.72 -8.92
CA LEU A 47 10.81 -8.73 -8.05
C LEU A 47 9.91 -7.52 -7.82
N TRP A 48 9.27 -6.99 -8.86
CA TRP A 48 8.38 -5.84 -8.77
C TRP A 48 7.19 -6.11 -7.84
N PHE A 49 6.59 -7.31 -7.94
CA PHE A 49 5.54 -7.75 -7.01
C PHE A 49 6.04 -7.82 -5.57
N MET A 50 7.24 -8.38 -5.33
CA MET A 50 7.83 -8.42 -3.99
C MET A 50 8.08 -7.02 -3.42
N VAL A 51 8.68 -6.13 -4.20
CA VAL A 51 8.99 -4.75 -3.77
C VAL A 51 7.71 -3.97 -3.48
N ALA A 52 6.72 -4.05 -4.36
CA ALA A 52 5.42 -3.44 -4.14
C ALA A 52 4.75 -3.97 -2.87
N GLY A 53 4.79 -5.29 -2.66
CA GLY A 53 4.26 -5.93 -1.47
C GLY A 53 4.93 -5.42 -0.18
N LEU A 54 6.27 -5.37 -0.14
CA LEU A 54 7.00 -4.82 1.00
C LEU A 54 6.70 -3.33 1.26
N ALA A 55 6.52 -2.54 0.19
CA ALA A 55 6.13 -1.14 0.31
C ALA A 55 4.71 -1.01 0.93
N PHE A 56 3.74 -1.78 0.45
CA PHE A 56 2.39 -1.82 1.02
C PHE A 56 2.39 -2.29 2.49
N LEU A 57 3.20 -3.29 2.83
CA LEU A 57 3.33 -3.77 4.21
C LEU A 57 3.87 -2.66 5.13
N SER A 58 4.96 -2.02 4.72
CA SER A 58 5.58 -0.93 5.47
C SER A 58 4.60 0.23 5.67
N LEU A 59 3.92 0.64 4.60
CA LEU A 59 2.90 1.70 4.66
C LEU A 59 1.72 1.33 5.56
N GLY A 60 1.23 0.08 5.47
CA GLY A 60 0.16 -0.44 6.32
C GLY A 60 0.54 -0.45 7.80
N LEU A 61 1.76 -0.87 8.13
CA LEU A 61 2.28 -0.88 9.50
C LEU A 61 2.45 0.54 10.07
N VAL A 62 3.02 1.46 9.30
CA VAL A 62 3.17 2.87 9.69
C VAL A 62 1.80 3.52 9.89
N THR A 63 0.88 3.34 8.94
CA THR A 63 -0.50 3.84 9.03
C THR A 63 -1.20 3.27 10.26
N ARG A 64 -1.06 1.96 10.53
CA ARG A 64 -1.60 1.33 11.75
C ARG A 64 -1.01 1.93 13.01
N ARG A 65 0.29 2.23 13.04
CA ARG A 65 0.95 2.87 14.19
C ARG A 65 0.42 4.29 14.38
N MET A 66 0.30 5.09 13.33
CA MET A 66 -0.25 6.44 13.37
C MET A 66 -1.69 6.44 13.89
N VAL A 67 -2.56 5.59 13.35
CA VAL A 67 -3.95 5.48 13.81
C VAL A 67 -4.03 5.10 15.28
N ARG A 68 -3.12 4.24 15.78
CA ARG A 68 -3.08 3.88 17.21
C ARG A 68 -2.61 5.04 18.10
N LEU A 69 -1.65 5.84 17.64
CA LEU A 69 -1.08 6.94 18.40
C LEU A 69 -1.96 8.20 18.40
N THR A 70 -2.58 8.53 17.27
CA THR A 70 -3.27 9.82 17.07
C THR A 70 -4.78 9.66 16.91
N GLY A 71 -5.28 8.43 16.72
CA GLY A 71 -6.68 8.17 16.38
C GLY A 71 -7.07 8.59 14.95
N ARG A 72 -6.12 9.08 14.15
CA ARG A 72 -6.36 9.64 12.80
C ARG A 72 -5.62 8.86 11.73
N VAL A 73 -6.23 8.77 10.56
CA VAL A 73 -5.59 8.20 9.36
C VAL A 73 -4.77 9.30 8.68
N PRO A 74 -3.48 9.09 8.37
CA PRO A 74 -2.65 10.06 7.65
C PRO A 74 -3.14 10.22 6.20
N ALA A 75 -3.48 11.46 5.81
CA ALA A 75 -3.94 11.75 4.46
C ALA A 75 -2.80 11.63 3.43
N GLU A 76 -1.56 11.86 3.87
CA GLU A 76 -0.33 11.79 3.08
C GLU A 76 -0.16 10.39 2.48
N ALA A 77 -0.51 9.34 3.23
CA ALA A 77 -0.49 7.96 2.73
C ALA A 77 -1.49 7.77 1.56
N GLY A 78 -2.66 8.42 1.63
CA GLY A 78 -3.66 8.36 0.57
C GLY A 78 -3.21 9.06 -0.71
N TRP A 79 -2.66 10.26 -0.59
CA TRP A 79 -2.11 11.01 -1.72
C TRP A 79 -0.94 10.29 -2.39
N GLY A 80 -0.02 9.72 -1.60
CA GLY A 80 1.10 8.94 -2.13
C GLY A 80 0.62 7.75 -2.96
N LEU A 81 -0.39 7.01 -2.46
CA LEU A 81 -0.97 5.87 -3.18
C LEU A 81 -1.71 6.28 -4.46
N ILE A 82 -2.44 7.41 -4.45
CA ILE A 82 -3.07 7.96 -5.65
C ILE A 82 -2.02 8.33 -6.68
N ALA A 83 -0.94 9.02 -6.28
CA ALA A 83 0.12 9.41 -7.20
C ALA A 83 0.78 8.20 -7.86
N ILE A 84 1.12 7.17 -7.07
CA ILE A 84 1.68 5.91 -7.58
C ILE A 84 0.71 5.23 -8.55
N GLY A 85 -0.55 5.06 -8.14
CA GLY A 85 -1.55 4.41 -8.96
C GLY A 85 -1.83 5.15 -10.26
N LEU A 86 -1.87 6.49 -10.22
CA LEU A 86 -2.09 7.32 -11.39
C LEU A 86 -0.94 7.18 -12.39
N VAL A 87 0.31 7.24 -11.94
CA VAL A 87 1.49 7.04 -12.80
C VAL A 87 1.43 5.66 -13.47
N ILE A 88 1.14 4.60 -12.72
CA ILE A 88 1.06 3.24 -13.27
C ILE A 88 -0.08 3.13 -14.28
N VAL A 89 -1.30 3.59 -13.94
CA VAL A 89 -2.46 3.49 -14.84
C VAL A 89 -2.27 4.30 -16.11
N LEU A 90 -1.67 5.49 -16.04
CA LEU A 90 -1.41 6.32 -17.21
C LEU A 90 -0.37 5.71 -18.15
N LEU A 91 0.69 5.10 -17.60
CA LEU A 91 1.74 4.49 -18.41
C LEU A 91 1.34 3.10 -18.92
N ARG A 92 0.67 2.31 -18.08
CA ARG A 92 0.27 0.93 -18.36
C ARG A 92 -1.06 0.60 -17.65
N PRO A 93 -2.21 0.93 -18.28
CA PRO A 93 -3.53 0.81 -17.65
C PRO A 93 -3.97 -0.62 -17.38
N LEU A 94 -3.38 -1.61 -18.06
CA LEU A 94 -3.67 -3.02 -17.83
C LEU A 94 -2.83 -3.60 -16.67
N ASP A 95 -1.85 -2.83 -16.17
CA ASP A 95 -1.08 -3.22 -15.01
C ASP A 95 -1.83 -2.85 -13.72
N GLY A 96 -1.49 -3.50 -12.61
CA GLY A 96 -2.22 -3.43 -11.33
C GLY A 96 -2.29 -2.06 -10.63
N GLY A 97 -2.00 -0.95 -11.30
CA GLY A 97 -2.01 0.42 -10.77
C GLY A 97 -3.37 0.89 -10.22
N TRP A 98 -4.47 0.24 -10.62
CA TRP A 98 -5.79 0.49 -10.06
C TRP A 98 -5.87 0.20 -8.56
N ILE A 99 -5.11 -0.78 -8.06
CA ILE A 99 -5.11 -1.16 -6.64
C ILE A 99 -4.61 0.00 -5.75
N PRO A 100 -3.38 0.51 -5.91
CA PRO A 100 -2.92 1.66 -5.13
C PRO A 100 -3.85 2.86 -5.29
N LEU A 101 -4.39 3.11 -6.49
CA LEU A 101 -5.31 4.23 -6.72
C LEU A 101 -6.58 4.12 -5.86
N VAL A 102 -7.26 2.97 -5.88
CA VAL A 102 -8.46 2.73 -5.06
C VAL A 102 -8.14 2.79 -3.56
N VAL A 103 -7.06 2.15 -3.12
CA VAL A 103 -6.65 2.17 -1.70
C VAL A 103 -6.31 3.60 -1.25
N GLY A 104 -5.69 4.40 -2.11
CA GLY A 104 -5.39 5.80 -1.85
C GLY A 104 -6.64 6.65 -1.67
N VAL A 105 -7.63 6.51 -2.56
CA VAL A 105 -8.93 7.19 -2.43
C VAL A 105 -9.64 6.80 -1.14
N LEU A 106 -9.70 5.50 -0.82
CA LEU A 106 -10.30 5.01 0.43
C LEU A 106 -9.58 5.59 1.66
N THR A 107 -8.26 5.71 1.59
CA THR A 107 -7.43 6.30 2.66
C THR A 107 -7.79 7.77 2.90
N LEU A 108 -7.98 8.56 1.84
CA LEU A 108 -8.41 9.96 1.95
C LEU A 108 -9.83 10.08 2.53
N ILE A 109 -10.76 9.24 2.10
CA ILE A 109 -12.12 9.21 2.64
C ILE A 109 -12.09 8.91 4.15
N ALA A 110 -11.27 7.94 4.57
CA ALA A 110 -11.13 7.62 5.99
C ALA A 110 -10.48 8.77 6.78
N ALA A 111 -9.47 9.43 6.22
CA ALA A 111 -8.82 10.58 6.84
C ALA A 111 -9.81 11.72 7.09
N ALA A 112 -10.63 12.08 6.09
CA ALA A 112 -11.66 13.11 6.20
C ALA A 112 -12.64 12.84 7.36
N ARG A 113 -13.15 11.60 7.45
CA ARG A 113 -14.09 11.19 8.51
C ARG A 113 -13.49 11.23 9.91
N THR A 114 -12.20 10.92 10.06
CA THR A 114 -11.51 11.04 11.35
C THR A 114 -11.24 12.49 11.76
N GLY A 115 -11.09 13.40 10.79
CA GLY A 115 -11.00 14.86 11.03
C GLY A 115 -12.30 15.45 11.55
N GLU A 116 -13.43 15.13 10.91
CA GLU A 116 -14.77 15.59 11.31
C GLU A 116 -15.13 15.16 12.73
N SER A 117 -14.91 13.89 13.05
CA SER A 117 -15.20 13.34 14.39
C SER A 117 -14.44 14.06 15.51
N ALA A 118 -13.19 14.46 15.24
CA ALA A 118 -12.39 15.20 16.20
C ALA A 118 -12.88 16.65 16.38
N LYS A 119 -13.33 17.29 15.29
CA LYS A 119 -13.91 18.64 15.33
C LYS A 119 -15.20 18.66 16.16
N THR A 120 -16.13 17.73 15.91
CA THR A 120 -17.39 17.64 16.67
C THR A 120 -17.16 17.43 18.16
N ARG A 121 -16.22 16.56 18.55
CA ARG A 121 -15.87 16.36 19.97
C ARG A 121 -15.36 17.64 20.63
N SER A 122 -14.54 18.43 19.93
CA SER A 122 -14.03 19.71 20.46
C SER A 122 -15.13 20.71 20.74
N VAL A 123 -16.14 20.82 19.86
CA VAL A 123 -17.27 21.76 20.01
C VAL A 123 -18.14 21.41 21.22
N ILE A 124 -18.34 20.12 21.49
CA ILE A 124 -19.14 19.66 22.63
C ILE A 124 -18.43 19.91 23.98
N THR A 125 -17.09 19.97 23.98
CA THR A 125 -16.29 20.11 25.21
C THR A 125 -15.90 21.55 25.57
N THR A 126 -16.18 22.52 24.70
CA THR A 126 -16.01 23.95 25.01
C THR A 126 -17.26 24.48 25.71
N PRO A 127 -17.17 24.97 26.97
CA PRO A 127 -18.30 25.49 27.74
C PRO A 127 -18.89 26.79 27.16
#